data_AF-A0A545AY77-F1
#
_entry.id   AF-A0A545AY77-F1
#
_cell.length_a   1.000
_cell.length_b   1.000
_cell.length_c   1.000
_cell.angle_alpha   90.00
_cell.angle_beta   90.00
_cell.angle_gamma   90.00
#
_symmetry.space_group_name_H-M   'P 1'
#
loop_
_entity.id
_entity.type
_entity.pdbx_description
1 polymer ?
#
loop_
_entity_poly.entity_id
_entity_poly.type
_entity_poly.pdbx_seq_one_letter_code
_entity_poly.pdbx_strand_id
1 'polypeptide(L)'
;MRLPRLRLTAAVVAVCVSAFVLGTASPAQAHKHPTPVQLISPAVVRIMTYGKVSISLIEHNFRGSTGNDISLVQRSYEPLLATGSGAVVNPSGTIVTSPTVTGVDLSRAANFAINKIFNERYGDGAPMPADPYSKAKPSGNTSDVVSRRLQRCYQGNTTDETGGCVIFTQAVVVVQPFVADQKQFGNLPAEVVYPTGGKKAPVSVLKVGASSMPSVVLGSSSADVEAISELGFTNTPTDEKSLKIVQAHFTKKGSGVERPNDDYQAEVNAGFTNGLDGAPVVSEKGQVVGFLTKSGSQVKLVGPDAVADALSAVGVTPERGPTDLVYENALHNYNNGLYSAAAPNLAQVLKLYPGHALATEKLAVANQRKGTSADKGSEGATDTSGFGSTDNGSSSDSGSSPNILLWGGLAAVVVLALLLGFVLFRGRGGKNKTVTGPTPDPNMMPGYGQPYPGAAPPPGWVDPRQPGGPYGGPYPYPGVPAYTEPPAGAPQSGVPYVDPNGQTVLHYVPGVPGNAPALPGAAPGNSGAGSPSGATVVAADGEAPTSLLAARPGDAPADGAGSCDHCGQPLQSGQQFCGYCGSRVH
;
A
#
# COMPACT_ATOMS: atom_id res chain seq x y z
N MET A 1 -9.24 15.58 101.31
CA MET A 1 -8.49 14.49 100.63
C MET A 1 -8.33 14.85 99.16
N ARG A 2 -7.11 14.67 98.63
CA ARG A 2 -6.64 15.18 97.34
C ARG A 2 -7.01 14.25 96.18
N LEU A 3 -7.38 14.86 95.05
CA LEU A 3 -7.29 14.33 93.68
C LEU A 3 -5.85 13.91 93.33
N PRO A 4 -5.64 12.96 92.37
CA PRO A 4 -5.36 13.35 90.98
C PRO A 4 -5.98 12.41 89.91
N ARG A 5 -6.55 12.98 88.85
CA ARG A 5 -6.07 13.00 87.44
C ARG A 5 -5.96 11.64 86.74
N LEU A 6 -6.69 11.48 85.63
CA LEU A 6 -6.11 10.98 84.38
C LEU A 6 -6.85 11.60 83.17
N ARG A 7 -6.22 12.59 82.55
CA ARG A 7 -6.53 13.11 81.22
C ARG A 7 -5.54 12.46 80.26
N LEU A 8 -5.92 11.43 79.51
CA LEU A 8 -5.06 10.91 78.43
C LEU A 8 -5.82 10.02 77.42
N THR A 9 -6.93 10.49 76.85
CA THR A 9 -7.70 9.71 75.85
C THR A 9 -8.24 10.57 74.69
N ALA A 10 -7.50 11.61 74.29
CA ALA A 10 -7.89 12.45 73.15
C ALA A 10 -6.84 12.54 72.02
N ALA A 11 -5.60 12.08 72.24
CA ALA A 11 -4.52 12.27 71.26
C ALA A 11 -4.32 11.11 70.26
N VAL A 12 -4.85 9.92 70.52
CA VAL A 12 -4.57 8.72 69.69
C VAL A 12 -5.59 8.54 68.55
N VAL A 13 -6.80 9.09 68.66
CA VAL A 13 -7.85 8.97 67.63
C VAL A 13 -7.65 9.98 66.48
N ALA A 14 -6.98 11.11 66.72
CA ALA A 14 -6.73 12.14 65.70
C ALA A 14 -5.63 11.75 64.67
N VAL A 15 -4.77 10.77 64.99
CA VAL A 15 -3.68 10.32 64.10
C VAL A 15 -4.12 9.20 63.15
N CYS A 16 -5.17 8.44 63.47
CA CYS A 16 -5.67 7.38 62.58
C CYS A 16 -6.62 7.89 61.47
N VAL A 17 -7.29 9.02 61.66
CA VAL A 17 -8.20 9.60 60.64
C VAL A 17 -7.43 10.43 59.60
N SER A 18 -6.26 10.97 59.95
CA SER A 18 -5.40 11.74 59.03
C SER A 18 -4.54 10.86 58.10
N ALA A 19 -4.41 9.56 58.39
CA ALA A 19 -3.69 8.61 57.52
C ALA A 19 -4.56 8.00 56.40
N PHE A 20 -5.89 8.12 56.47
CA PHE A 20 -6.81 7.64 55.41
C PHE A 20 -7.13 8.67 54.33
N VAL A 21 -6.62 9.91 54.46
CA VAL A 21 -6.67 10.97 53.43
C VAL A 21 -5.37 11.01 52.62
N LEU A 22 -4.46 10.06 52.84
CA LEU A 22 -3.30 9.84 51.98
C LEU A 22 -3.73 9.18 50.67
N GLY A 23 -4.06 10.03 49.71
CA GLY A 23 -3.87 9.78 48.29
C GLY A 23 -4.56 8.53 47.76
N THR A 24 -5.87 8.64 47.50
CA THR A 24 -6.41 7.96 46.32
C THR A 24 -5.70 8.57 45.12
N ALA A 25 -4.53 8.05 44.79
CA ALA A 25 -3.86 8.34 43.53
C ALA A 25 -4.88 7.96 42.46
N SER A 26 -5.54 8.98 41.89
CA SER A 26 -6.40 8.79 40.73
C SER A 26 -5.58 7.95 39.75
N PRO A 27 -6.10 6.80 39.30
CA PRO A 27 -5.35 5.95 38.38
C PRO A 27 -4.86 6.86 37.26
N ALA A 28 -3.53 6.86 37.02
CA ALA A 28 -2.94 7.68 35.98
C ALA A 28 -3.78 7.48 34.72
N GLN A 29 -4.39 8.55 34.22
CA GLN A 29 -5.31 8.48 33.10
C GLN A 29 -4.53 7.84 31.95
N ALA A 30 -4.83 6.58 31.64
CA ALA A 30 -4.18 5.87 30.56
C ALA A 30 -4.44 6.65 29.28
N HIS A 31 -3.38 7.18 28.68
CA HIS A 31 -3.49 7.90 27.43
C HIS A 31 -3.91 6.91 26.33
N LYS A 32 -4.76 7.36 25.42
CA LYS A 32 -5.31 6.54 24.34
C LYS A 32 -4.35 6.56 23.16
N HIS A 33 -3.68 5.45 22.91
CA HIS A 33 -2.89 5.28 21.69
C HIS A 33 -3.79 5.14 20.46
N PRO A 34 -3.33 5.59 19.27
CA PRO A 34 -3.96 5.23 18.01
C PRO A 34 -4.04 3.71 17.87
N THR A 35 -5.17 3.20 17.39
CA THR A 35 -5.25 1.78 17.07
C THR A 35 -4.47 1.48 15.79
N PRO A 36 -3.95 0.26 15.59
CA PRO A 36 -3.25 -0.04 14.35
C PRO A 36 -4.08 0.16 13.09
N VAL A 37 -5.38 -0.14 13.16
CA VAL A 37 -6.33 0.15 12.08
C VAL A 37 -6.29 1.64 11.74
N GLN A 38 -6.37 2.54 12.72
CA GLN A 38 -6.31 3.98 12.46
C GLN A 38 -5.02 4.42 11.76
N LEU A 39 -3.88 3.79 12.07
CA LEU A 39 -2.59 4.11 11.46
C LEU A 39 -2.46 3.57 10.03
N ILE A 40 -3.06 2.41 9.74
CA ILE A 40 -2.94 1.72 8.45
C ILE A 40 -3.97 2.21 7.45
N SER A 41 -5.17 2.60 7.90
CA SER A 41 -6.29 2.99 7.04
C SER A 41 -5.91 3.96 5.91
N PRO A 42 -5.12 5.04 6.15
CA PRO A 42 -4.75 5.98 5.08
C PRO A 42 -3.96 5.37 3.91
N ALA A 43 -3.27 4.25 4.14
CA ALA A 43 -2.46 3.55 3.16
C ALA A 43 -3.25 2.50 2.35
N VAL A 44 -4.52 2.26 2.72
CA VAL A 44 -5.42 1.40 1.97
C VAL A 44 -5.92 2.16 0.73
N VAL A 45 -5.99 1.46 -0.40
CA VAL A 45 -6.45 2.03 -1.66
C VAL A 45 -7.57 1.19 -2.26
N ARG A 46 -8.44 1.82 -3.05
CA ARG A 46 -9.33 1.12 -3.97
C ARG A 46 -8.67 1.04 -5.34
N ILE A 47 -8.84 -0.08 -6.02
CA ILE A 47 -8.26 -0.34 -7.33
C ILE A 47 -9.40 -0.70 -8.29
N MET A 48 -9.34 -0.11 -9.48
CA MET A 48 -10.32 -0.31 -10.55
C MET A 48 -9.57 -0.62 -11.84
N THR A 49 -9.94 -1.70 -12.50
CA THR A 49 -9.34 -2.08 -13.79
C THR A 49 -10.39 -2.03 -14.88
N TYR A 50 -10.15 -1.17 -15.86
CA TYR A 50 -10.99 -0.95 -17.02
C TYR A 50 -10.38 -1.65 -18.24
N GLY A 51 -11.23 -2.08 -19.17
CA GLY A 51 -10.81 -2.47 -20.51
C GLY A 51 -11.04 -1.32 -21.47
N LYS A 52 -10.00 -0.60 -21.87
CA LYS A 52 -10.12 0.37 -22.96
C LYS A 52 -10.23 -0.37 -24.27
N VAL A 53 -11.34 -0.16 -24.98
CA VAL A 53 -11.64 -0.81 -26.25
C VAL A 53 -11.87 0.23 -27.32
N SER A 54 -11.12 0.15 -28.41
CA SER A 54 -11.43 0.87 -29.65
C SER A 54 -11.96 -0.14 -30.66
N ILE A 55 -13.19 0.08 -31.13
CA ILE A 55 -13.90 -0.83 -32.03
C ILE A 55 -14.33 -0.10 -33.29
N SER A 56 -14.10 -0.73 -34.44
CA SER A 56 -14.58 -0.31 -35.75
C SER A 56 -15.51 -1.39 -36.30
N LEU A 57 -16.80 -1.08 -36.40
CA LEU A 57 -17.80 -1.91 -37.07
C LEU A 57 -17.79 -1.60 -38.57
N ILE A 58 -17.53 -2.61 -39.37
CA ILE A 58 -17.51 -2.54 -40.84
C ILE A 58 -18.77 -3.23 -41.34
N GLU A 59 -19.59 -2.50 -42.07
CA GLU A 59 -20.80 -3.01 -42.69
C GLU A 59 -20.63 -3.07 -44.19
N HIS A 60 -20.75 -4.25 -44.78
CA HIS A 60 -20.91 -4.38 -46.23
C HIS A 60 -22.40 -4.46 -46.53
N ASN A 61 -22.97 -3.39 -47.07
CA ASN A 61 -24.37 -3.35 -47.46
C ASN A 61 -24.46 -3.63 -48.96
N PHE A 62 -24.77 -4.88 -49.31
CA PHE A 62 -25.08 -5.27 -50.68
C PHE A 62 -26.48 -4.74 -51.04
N ARG A 63 -26.57 -3.51 -51.57
CA ARG A 63 -27.82 -2.97 -52.13
C ARG A 63 -27.83 -3.14 -53.65
N GLY A 64 -28.20 -4.34 -54.10
CA GLY A 64 -28.51 -4.60 -55.52
C GLY A 64 -27.37 -4.26 -56.51
N SER A 65 -27.73 -4.02 -57.78
CA SER A 65 -26.81 -3.96 -58.93
C SER A 65 -25.94 -2.70 -59.04
N THR A 66 -25.94 -1.79 -58.06
CA THR A 66 -25.32 -0.46 -58.18
C THR A 66 -24.10 -0.21 -57.28
N GLY A 67 -23.67 -1.19 -56.48
CA GLY A 67 -22.39 -1.12 -55.75
C GLY A 67 -22.48 -1.51 -54.27
N ASN A 68 -21.33 -1.88 -53.71
CA ASN A 68 -21.17 -2.22 -52.29
C ASN A 68 -20.95 -0.94 -51.49
N ASP A 69 -21.95 -0.51 -50.72
CA ASP A 69 -21.76 0.57 -49.76
C ASP A 69 -21.09 0.00 -48.51
N ILE A 70 -19.83 0.39 -48.28
CA ILE A 70 -19.10 0.08 -47.05
C ILE A 70 -19.39 1.18 -46.04
N SER A 71 -20.03 0.86 -44.92
CA SER A 71 -20.18 1.77 -43.78
C SER A 71 -19.17 1.41 -42.70
N LEU A 72 -18.53 2.43 -42.12
CA LEU A 72 -17.60 2.30 -41.02
C LEU A 72 -18.12 3.09 -39.81
N VAL A 73 -18.34 2.40 -38.69
CA VAL A 73 -18.73 3.04 -37.42
C VAL A 73 -17.65 2.77 -36.39
N GLN A 74 -17.05 3.84 -35.87
CA GLN A 74 -15.97 3.75 -34.88
C GLN A 74 -16.44 4.26 -33.53
N ARG A 75 -16.09 3.53 -32.46
CA ARG A 75 -16.39 3.88 -31.08
C ARG A 75 -15.24 3.50 -30.16
N SER A 76 -15.19 4.14 -28.99
CA SER A 76 -14.33 3.72 -27.89
C SER A 76 -15.15 3.57 -26.62
N TYR A 77 -14.85 2.53 -25.85
CA TYR A 77 -15.52 2.22 -24.59
C TYR A 77 -14.49 1.87 -23.51
N GLU A 78 -14.82 2.12 -22.25
CA GLU A 78 -13.98 1.79 -21.09
C GLU A 78 -14.80 1.07 -20.02
N PRO A 79 -15.33 -0.14 -20.29
CA PRO A 79 -16.04 -0.91 -19.28
C PRO A 79 -15.14 -1.29 -18.09
N LEU A 80 -15.72 -1.23 -16.89
CA LEU A 80 -15.09 -1.71 -15.65
C LEU A 80 -15.07 -3.24 -15.63
N LEU A 81 -13.89 -3.84 -15.57
CA LEU A 81 -13.71 -5.30 -15.60
C LEU A 81 -13.53 -5.91 -14.22
N ALA A 82 -12.84 -5.20 -13.33
CA ALA A 82 -12.59 -5.63 -11.96
C ALA A 82 -12.48 -4.44 -11.00
N THR A 83 -12.82 -4.68 -9.74
CA THR A 83 -12.56 -3.75 -8.64
C THR A 83 -12.02 -4.56 -7.46
N GLY A 84 -11.10 -3.96 -6.72
CA GLY A 84 -10.46 -4.56 -5.57
C GLY A 84 -9.87 -3.49 -4.65
N SER A 85 -9.13 -3.94 -3.66
CA SER A 85 -8.40 -3.09 -2.73
C SER A 85 -6.91 -3.43 -2.76
N GLY A 86 -6.09 -2.59 -2.15
CA GLY A 86 -4.66 -2.83 -2.02
C GLY A 86 -4.05 -1.99 -0.91
N ALA A 87 -2.75 -2.13 -0.73
CA ALA A 87 -1.99 -1.39 0.27
C ALA A 87 -0.79 -0.70 -0.36
N VAL A 88 -0.61 0.58 -0.04
CA VAL A 88 0.60 1.32 -0.33
C VAL A 88 1.70 0.84 0.61
N VAL A 89 2.82 0.37 0.08
CA VAL A 89 3.93 -0.20 0.86
C VAL A 89 5.10 0.76 1.04
N ASN A 90 5.11 1.88 0.30
CA ASN A 90 6.09 2.95 0.49
C ASN A 90 5.56 4.33 0.05
N PRO A 91 6.21 5.43 0.46
CA PRO A 91 5.73 6.78 0.18
C PRO A 91 5.78 7.18 -1.28
N SER A 92 6.54 6.44 -2.10
CA SER A 92 6.65 6.65 -3.54
C SER A 92 5.42 6.16 -4.32
N GLY A 93 4.44 5.54 -3.65
CA GLY A 93 3.23 5.03 -4.30
C GLY A 93 3.42 3.68 -4.98
N THR A 94 4.23 2.80 -4.38
CA THR A 94 4.18 1.38 -4.71
C THR A 94 3.05 0.72 -3.94
N ILE A 95 2.23 -0.07 -4.64
CA ILE A 95 1.04 -0.71 -4.09
C ILE A 95 1.09 -2.21 -4.34
N VAL A 96 0.64 -3.00 -3.38
CA VAL A 96 0.45 -4.45 -3.53
C VAL A 96 -1.04 -4.80 -3.51
N THR A 97 -1.44 -5.74 -4.36
CA THR A 97 -2.83 -6.21 -4.48
C THR A 97 -2.88 -7.62 -5.08
N SER A 98 -4.09 -8.16 -5.16
CA SER A 98 -4.38 -9.45 -5.79
C SER A 98 -4.28 -9.37 -7.33
N PRO A 99 -3.68 -10.37 -7.99
CA PRO A 99 -3.57 -10.43 -9.44
C PRO A 99 -4.93 -10.57 -10.15
N THR A 100 -6.00 -10.95 -9.47
CA THR A 100 -7.37 -10.99 -10.03
C THR A 100 -7.91 -9.60 -10.33
N VAL A 101 -7.41 -8.58 -9.64
CA VAL A 101 -7.81 -7.18 -9.83
C VAL A 101 -7.15 -6.61 -11.08
N THR A 102 -5.91 -7.00 -11.38
CA THR A 102 -5.09 -6.41 -12.46
C THR A 102 -5.05 -7.30 -13.72
N GLY A 103 -5.05 -8.62 -13.54
CA GLY A 103 -5.03 -9.64 -14.60
C GLY A 103 -6.43 -9.94 -15.15
N VAL A 104 -7.06 -8.93 -15.76
CA VAL A 104 -8.43 -9.03 -16.28
C VAL A 104 -8.51 -9.69 -17.67
N ASP A 105 -9.62 -10.37 -17.93
CA ASP A 105 -9.91 -10.93 -19.24
C ASP A 105 -10.42 -9.85 -20.22
N LEU A 106 -9.53 -9.37 -21.10
CA LEU A 106 -9.86 -8.35 -22.09
C LEU A 106 -10.87 -8.81 -23.15
N SER A 107 -11.11 -10.12 -23.30
CA SER A 107 -12.17 -10.61 -24.19
C SER A 107 -13.56 -10.21 -23.69
N ARG A 108 -13.74 -10.07 -22.37
CA ARG A 108 -14.97 -9.55 -21.77
C ARG A 108 -15.23 -8.09 -22.17
N ALA A 109 -14.19 -7.26 -22.18
CA ALA A 109 -14.30 -5.87 -22.63
C ALA A 109 -14.60 -5.81 -24.14
N ALA A 110 -13.97 -6.66 -24.95
CA ALA A 110 -14.29 -6.77 -26.38
C ALA A 110 -15.76 -7.16 -26.60
N ASN A 111 -16.26 -8.18 -25.90
CA ASN A 111 -17.67 -8.58 -25.97
C ASN A 111 -18.61 -7.44 -25.57
N PHE A 112 -18.29 -6.70 -24.50
CA PHE A 112 -19.04 -5.52 -24.09
C PHE A 112 -19.11 -4.48 -25.21
N ALA A 113 -17.95 -4.14 -25.80
CA ALA A 113 -17.89 -3.16 -26.88
C ALA A 113 -18.68 -3.59 -28.12
N ILE A 114 -18.59 -4.88 -28.51
CA ILE A 114 -19.37 -5.47 -29.60
C ILE A 114 -20.87 -5.36 -29.30
N ASN A 115 -21.31 -5.80 -28.12
CA ASN A 115 -22.71 -5.73 -27.72
C ASN A 115 -23.21 -4.28 -27.77
N LYS A 116 -22.42 -3.35 -27.21
CA LYS A 116 -22.79 -1.95 -27.10
C LYS A 116 -22.89 -1.26 -28.45
N ILE A 117 -21.90 -1.42 -29.34
CA ILE A 117 -21.94 -0.78 -30.66
C ILE A 117 -23.07 -1.33 -31.53
N PHE A 118 -23.38 -2.63 -31.44
CA PHE A 118 -24.52 -3.22 -32.15
C PHE A 118 -25.86 -2.73 -31.60
N ASN A 119 -25.99 -2.65 -30.27
CA ASN A 119 -27.20 -2.11 -29.67
C ASN A 119 -27.43 -0.63 -30.02
N GLU A 120 -26.38 0.18 -30.00
CA GLU A 120 -26.44 1.59 -30.44
C GLU A 120 -26.77 1.72 -31.93
N ARG A 121 -26.30 0.79 -32.77
CA ARG A 121 -26.50 0.83 -34.23
C ARG A 121 -27.86 0.27 -34.67
N TYR A 122 -28.34 -0.80 -34.04
CA TYR A 122 -29.50 -1.59 -34.51
C TYR A 122 -30.66 -1.66 -33.51
N GLY A 123 -30.52 -1.15 -32.28
CA GLY A 123 -31.56 -1.14 -31.26
C GLY A 123 -32.10 -2.54 -30.96
N ASP A 124 -33.40 -2.74 -31.14
CA ASP A 124 -34.09 -4.02 -30.92
C ASP A 124 -33.60 -5.14 -31.85
N GLY A 125 -32.95 -4.82 -32.97
CA GLY A 125 -32.31 -5.80 -33.85
C GLY A 125 -31.04 -6.43 -33.24
N ALA A 126 -30.48 -5.83 -32.20
CA ALA A 126 -29.36 -6.36 -31.43
C ALA A 126 -29.45 -5.91 -29.97
N PRO A 127 -30.36 -6.49 -29.17
CA PRO A 127 -30.52 -6.12 -27.78
C PRO A 127 -29.29 -6.52 -26.96
N MET A 128 -28.96 -5.73 -25.94
CA MET A 128 -27.91 -6.07 -24.99
C MET A 128 -28.26 -7.38 -24.25
N PRO A 129 -27.31 -8.33 -24.11
CA PRO A 129 -27.52 -9.50 -23.27
C PRO A 129 -27.62 -9.11 -21.79
N ALA A 130 -28.20 -9.99 -20.96
CA ALA A 130 -28.36 -9.76 -19.53
C ALA A 130 -27.01 -9.55 -18.82
N ASP A 131 -25.99 -10.35 -19.18
CA ASP A 131 -24.60 -10.03 -18.88
C ASP A 131 -23.98 -9.33 -20.10
N PRO A 132 -23.71 -8.01 -20.03
CA PRO A 132 -23.19 -7.26 -21.16
C PRO A 132 -21.77 -7.68 -21.56
N TYR A 133 -21.07 -8.46 -20.74
CA TYR A 133 -19.72 -8.99 -21.02
C TYR A 133 -19.72 -10.35 -21.71
N SER A 134 -20.89 -10.99 -21.81
CA SER A 134 -21.07 -12.27 -22.49
C SER A 134 -21.35 -12.07 -23.98
N LYS A 135 -21.09 -13.08 -24.82
CA LYS A 135 -21.50 -13.06 -26.22
C LYS A 135 -23.02 -13.12 -26.31
N ALA A 136 -23.63 -12.18 -27.03
CA ALA A 136 -25.05 -12.23 -27.30
C ALA A 136 -25.39 -13.46 -28.14
N LYS A 137 -26.55 -14.06 -27.83
CA LYS A 137 -27.05 -15.22 -28.59
C LYS A 137 -27.47 -14.75 -29.98
N PRO A 138 -27.16 -15.54 -31.03
CA PRO A 138 -27.65 -15.22 -32.36
C PRO A 138 -29.18 -15.28 -32.40
N SER A 139 -29.76 -14.54 -33.32
CA SER A 139 -31.16 -14.69 -33.68
C SER A 139 -31.41 -16.13 -34.15
N GLY A 140 -32.59 -16.68 -33.84
CA GLY A 140 -33.01 -17.97 -34.39
C GLY A 140 -33.13 -17.95 -35.93
N ASN A 141 -33.19 -16.75 -36.53
CA ASN A 141 -33.21 -16.57 -37.97
C ASN A 141 -31.79 -16.51 -38.54
N THR A 142 -31.33 -17.59 -39.19
CA THR A 142 -30.00 -17.67 -39.82
C THR A 142 -29.80 -16.69 -40.98
N SER A 143 -30.90 -16.18 -41.55
CA SER A 143 -30.86 -15.18 -42.63
C SER A 143 -30.67 -13.75 -42.12
N ASP A 144 -30.74 -13.53 -40.80
CA ASP A 144 -30.51 -12.22 -40.19
C ASP A 144 -29.05 -11.76 -40.35
N VAL A 145 -28.85 -10.78 -41.25
CA VAL A 145 -27.55 -10.18 -41.55
C VAL A 145 -26.92 -9.55 -40.31
N VAL A 146 -27.74 -8.93 -39.43
CA VAL A 146 -27.26 -8.29 -38.20
C VAL A 146 -26.72 -9.36 -37.27
N SER A 147 -27.46 -10.45 -37.06
CA SER A 147 -27.00 -11.55 -36.23
C SER A 147 -25.74 -12.22 -36.78
N ARG A 148 -25.62 -12.45 -38.10
CA ARG A 148 -24.38 -12.99 -38.71
C ARG A 148 -23.18 -12.06 -38.50
N ARG A 149 -23.35 -10.77 -38.74
CA ARG A 149 -22.30 -9.74 -38.54
C ARG A 149 -21.88 -9.67 -37.07
N LEU A 150 -22.83 -9.75 -36.14
CA LEU A 150 -22.58 -9.79 -34.70
C LEU A 150 -21.73 -11.00 -34.33
N GLN A 151 -22.10 -12.20 -34.81
CA GLN A 151 -21.34 -13.42 -34.57
C GLN A 151 -19.94 -13.36 -35.18
N ARG A 152 -19.79 -12.71 -36.35
CA ARG A 152 -18.48 -12.47 -36.96
C ARG A 152 -17.57 -11.61 -36.07
N CYS A 153 -18.11 -10.53 -35.49
CA CYS A 153 -17.35 -9.67 -34.59
C CYS A 153 -16.81 -10.42 -33.35
N TYR A 154 -17.50 -11.45 -32.85
CA TYR A 154 -17.01 -12.28 -31.75
C TYR A 154 -15.91 -13.28 -32.12
N GLN A 155 -15.62 -13.46 -33.42
CA GLN A 155 -14.54 -14.33 -33.91
C GLN A 155 -13.20 -13.58 -34.00
N GLY A 156 -13.16 -12.31 -33.59
CA GLY A 156 -11.98 -11.46 -33.62
C GLY A 156 -11.96 -10.54 -34.83
N ASN A 157 -10.77 -10.01 -35.14
CA ASN A 157 -10.54 -8.98 -36.16
C ASN A 157 -10.66 -9.53 -37.60
N THR A 158 -11.83 -10.05 -37.93
CA THR A 158 -12.14 -10.70 -39.21
C THR A 158 -13.33 -10.02 -39.87
N THR A 159 -13.33 -10.00 -41.20
CA THR A 159 -14.40 -9.46 -42.04
C THR A 159 -14.78 -10.47 -43.11
N ASP A 160 -16.04 -10.46 -43.53
CA ASP A 160 -16.53 -11.24 -44.68
C ASP A 160 -17.47 -10.39 -45.56
N GLU A 161 -18.25 -11.04 -46.43
CA GLU A 161 -19.23 -10.40 -47.29
C GLU A 161 -20.33 -9.63 -46.53
N THR A 162 -20.56 -9.94 -45.25
CA THR A 162 -21.49 -9.19 -44.38
C THR A 162 -20.80 -8.03 -43.68
N GLY A 163 -19.47 -8.02 -43.60
CA GLY A 163 -18.68 -7.07 -42.81
C GLY A 163 -18.04 -7.74 -41.59
N GLY A 164 -17.78 -6.97 -40.52
CA GLY A 164 -17.14 -7.50 -39.31
C GLY A 164 -16.69 -6.39 -38.35
N CYS A 165 -15.77 -6.72 -37.44
CA CYS A 165 -15.22 -5.76 -36.49
C CYS A 165 -13.69 -5.80 -36.49
N VAL A 166 -13.09 -4.62 -36.27
CA VAL A 166 -11.68 -4.49 -35.86
C VAL A 166 -11.66 -3.91 -34.46
N ILE A 167 -11.01 -4.62 -33.53
CA ILE A 167 -11.05 -4.35 -32.09
C ILE A 167 -9.63 -4.32 -31.55
N PHE A 168 -9.32 -3.27 -30.80
CA PHE A 168 -8.11 -3.13 -30.02
C PHE A 168 -8.50 -3.02 -28.55
N THR A 169 -7.85 -3.79 -27.68
CA THR A 169 -8.12 -3.80 -26.24
C THR A 169 -6.85 -3.52 -25.45
N GLN A 170 -7.00 -2.80 -24.34
CA GLN A 170 -5.93 -2.50 -23.40
C GLN A 170 -6.50 -2.46 -21.98
N ALA A 171 -5.79 -3.05 -21.01
CA ALA A 171 -6.12 -2.88 -19.60
C ALA A 171 -5.64 -1.51 -19.11
N VAL A 172 -6.50 -0.79 -18.37
CA VAL A 172 -6.18 0.48 -17.72
C VAL A 172 -6.48 0.32 -16.23
N VAL A 173 -5.45 0.47 -15.39
CA VAL A 173 -5.59 0.36 -13.93
C VAL A 173 -5.62 1.77 -13.33
N VAL A 174 -6.61 2.03 -12.49
CA VAL A 174 -6.81 3.28 -11.76
C VAL A 174 -6.84 2.99 -10.27
N VAL A 175 -6.06 3.76 -9.51
CA VAL A 175 -5.98 3.69 -8.05
C VAL A 175 -6.69 4.90 -7.46
N GLN A 176 -7.61 4.64 -6.53
CA GLN A 176 -8.27 5.65 -5.71
C GLN A 176 -7.68 5.58 -4.30
N PRO A 177 -6.74 6.47 -3.94
CA PRO A 177 -6.18 6.54 -2.58
C PRO A 177 -7.20 7.10 -1.59
N PHE A 178 -6.96 6.95 -0.29
CA PHE A 178 -7.89 7.45 0.73
C PHE A 178 -7.82 8.98 0.91
N VAL A 179 -8.46 9.70 0.00
CA VAL A 179 -8.39 11.17 -0.10
C VAL A 179 -9.76 11.84 -0.08
N ALA A 180 -9.82 13.04 0.53
CA ALA A 180 -11.04 13.81 0.69
C ALA A 180 -11.70 14.19 -0.65
N ASP A 181 -10.91 14.34 -1.72
CA ASP A 181 -11.40 14.59 -3.08
C ASP A 181 -10.63 13.74 -4.10
N GLN A 182 -11.31 12.75 -4.67
CA GLN A 182 -10.75 11.88 -5.71
C GLN A 182 -10.47 12.59 -7.02
N LYS A 183 -11.20 13.66 -7.35
CA LYS A 183 -10.98 14.38 -8.62
C LYS A 183 -9.69 15.18 -8.57
N GLN A 184 -9.35 15.71 -7.40
CA GLN A 184 -8.15 16.52 -7.21
C GLN A 184 -6.91 15.69 -6.84
N PHE A 185 -7.06 14.70 -5.97
CA PHE A 185 -5.93 13.98 -5.35
C PHE A 185 -5.95 12.47 -5.61
N GLY A 186 -6.94 11.97 -6.32
CA GLY A 186 -7.14 10.54 -6.56
C GLY A 186 -7.23 10.18 -8.04
N ASN A 187 -7.90 9.06 -8.34
CA ASN A 187 -7.98 8.48 -9.68
C ASN A 187 -6.62 8.40 -10.40
N LEU A 188 -5.60 7.95 -9.66
CA LEU A 188 -4.23 7.89 -10.13
C LEU A 188 -4.09 6.77 -11.16
N PRO A 189 -3.60 7.04 -12.39
CA PRO A 189 -3.25 5.97 -13.30
C PRO A 189 -2.13 5.12 -12.69
N ALA A 190 -2.24 3.81 -12.82
CA ALA A 190 -1.28 2.87 -12.27
C ALA A 190 -0.68 1.98 -13.36
N GLU A 191 0.63 1.74 -13.26
CA GLU A 191 1.34 0.75 -14.05
C GLU A 191 1.47 -0.55 -13.26
N VAL A 192 1.19 -1.68 -13.91
CA VAL A 192 1.47 -3.01 -13.35
C VAL A 192 2.95 -3.32 -13.58
N VAL A 193 3.77 -3.19 -12.54
CA VAL A 193 5.22 -3.43 -12.59
C VAL A 193 5.58 -4.89 -12.26
N TYR A 194 4.66 -5.63 -11.63
CA TYR A 194 4.78 -7.06 -11.41
C TYR A 194 3.40 -7.74 -11.44
N PRO A 195 3.28 -8.94 -12.03
CA PRO A 195 4.32 -9.70 -12.75
C PRO A 195 4.66 -9.11 -14.13
N THR A 196 5.92 -9.25 -14.56
CA THR A 196 6.37 -8.80 -15.88
C THR A 196 6.12 -9.86 -16.96
N GLY A 197 5.88 -9.42 -18.20
CA GLY A 197 5.81 -10.30 -19.37
C GLY A 197 4.64 -11.29 -19.37
N GLY A 198 3.52 -10.97 -18.74
CA GLY A 198 2.32 -11.81 -18.73
C GLY A 198 2.43 -13.09 -17.90
N LYS A 199 3.48 -13.23 -17.09
CA LYS A 199 3.62 -14.35 -16.15
C LYS A 199 2.53 -14.28 -15.08
N LYS A 200 2.05 -15.44 -14.62
CA LYS A 200 1.17 -15.51 -13.46
C LYS A 200 2.01 -15.41 -12.19
N ALA A 201 1.56 -14.61 -11.23
CA ALA A 201 2.15 -14.51 -9.90
C ALA A 201 1.04 -14.37 -8.85
N PRO A 202 1.29 -14.76 -7.58
CA PRO A 202 0.29 -14.67 -6.52
C PRO A 202 0.03 -13.22 -6.06
N VAL A 203 0.90 -12.28 -6.42
CA VAL A 203 0.85 -10.86 -6.04
C VAL A 203 0.98 -10.01 -7.29
N SER A 204 0.23 -8.92 -7.35
CA SER A 204 0.47 -7.84 -8.31
C SER A 204 1.05 -6.63 -7.59
N VAL A 205 2.09 -6.04 -8.19
CA VAL A 205 2.68 -4.78 -7.73
C VAL A 205 2.35 -3.69 -8.74
N LEU A 206 1.80 -2.60 -8.23
CA LEU A 206 1.42 -1.42 -8.98
C LEU A 206 2.32 -0.24 -8.61
N LYS A 207 2.55 0.65 -9.57
CA LYS A 207 3.21 1.95 -9.34
C LYS A 207 2.29 3.09 -9.78
N VAL A 208 2.11 4.07 -8.91
CA VAL A 208 1.43 5.34 -9.23
C VAL A 208 2.39 6.52 -9.19
N GLY A 209 2.01 7.62 -9.86
CA GLY A 209 2.74 8.89 -9.85
C GLY A 209 2.36 9.77 -8.66
N ALA A 210 2.73 9.37 -7.44
CA ALA A 210 2.48 10.14 -6.22
C ALA A 210 3.68 10.09 -5.28
N SER A 211 3.76 11.06 -4.36
CA SER A 211 4.79 11.14 -3.32
C SER A 211 4.16 11.34 -1.95
N SER A 212 4.91 11.02 -0.90
CA SER A 212 4.48 11.14 0.50
C SER A 212 3.16 10.43 0.79
N MET A 213 2.84 9.38 0.03
CA MET A 213 1.65 8.58 0.28
C MET A 213 1.78 7.92 1.66
N PRO A 214 0.68 7.84 2.45
CA PRO A 214 0.68 7.01 3.63
C PRO A 214 0.98 5.55 3.25
N SER A 215 1.70 4.83 4.11
CA SER A 215 2.19 3.49 3.81
C SER A 215 2.06 2.53 4.98
N VAL A 216 1.89 1.24 4.66
CA VAL A 216 1.72 0.18 5.65
C VAL A 216 3.05 -0.34 6.17
N VAL A 217 3.06 -0.79 7.43
CA VAL A 217 4.14 -1.62 7.96
C VAL A 217 3.87 -3.07 7.60
N LEU A 218 4.68 -3.63 6.71
CA LEU A 218 4.63 -5.06 6.40
C LEU A 218 5.26 -5.87 7.54
N GLY A 219 4.54 -6.89 8.01
CA GLY A 219 5.07 -7.89 8.94
C GLY A 219 6.01 -8.85 8.21
N SER A 220 7.00 -9.39 8.92
CA SER A 220 7.94 -10.38 8.37
C SER A 220 7.42 -11.82 8.43
N SER A 221 6.33 -12.07 9.15
CA SER A 221 5.77 -13.42 9.30
C SER A 221 4.29 -13.37 9.69
N SER A 222 3.55 -14.39 9.26
CA SER A 222 2.18 -14.66 9.71
C SER A 222 2.10 -15.83 10.70
N ALA A 223 3.22 -16.45 11.09
CA ALA A 223 3.26 -17.69 11.87
C ALA A 223 2.53 -17.58 13.22
N ASP A 224 2.47 -16.38 13.79
CA ASP A 224 1.82 -16.12 15.08
C ASP A 224 0.42 -15.48 14.97
N VAL A 225 -0.15 -15.40 13.78
CA VAL A 225 -1.42 -14.70 13.56
C VAL A 225 -2.58 -15.69 13.62
N GLU A 226 -3.61 -15.37 14.39
CA GLU A 226 -4.88 -16.12 14.42
C GLU A 226 -6.06 -15.22 14.06
N ALA A 227 -6.25 -14.11 14.78
CA ALA A 227 -7.25 -13.10 14.44
C ALA A 227 -6.67 -12.08 13.47
N ILE A 228 -7.47 -11.69 12.49
CA ILE A 228 -7.10 -10.74 11.45
C ILE A 228 -8.21 -9.74 11.17
N SER A 229 -7.82 -8.57 10.70
CA SER A 229 -8.73 -7.59 10.10
C SER A 229 -8.34 -7.34 8.64
N GLU A 230 -9.27 -7.51 7.72
CA GLU A 230 -9.14 -7.11 6.32
C GLU A 230 -9.68 -5.69 6.15
N LEU A 231 -8.87 -4.80 5.56
CA LEU A 231 -9.22 -3.38 5.39
C LEU A 231 -9.32 -3.05 3.89
N GLY A 232 -10.43 -2.49 3.45
CA GLY A 232 -10.59 -2.14 2.04
C GLY A 232 -11.78 -1.24 1.76
N PHE A 233 -12.09 -1.08 0.48
CA PHE A 233 -13.13 -0.17 0.02
C PHE A 233 -14.04 -0.84 -1.00
N THR A 234 -15.34 -0.81 -0.73
CA THR A 234 -16.36 -1.25 -1.69
C THR A 234 -16.89 -0.09 -2.54
N ASN A 235 -16.60 1.14 -2.14
CA ASN A 235 -17.03 2.39 -2.77
C ASN A 235 -15.85 3.38 -2.84
N THR A 236 -16.08 4.56 -3.39
CA THR A 236 -15.09 5.62 -3.48
C THR A 236 -14.52 6.02 -2.09
N PRO A 237 -13.19 6.01 -1.89
CA PRO A 237 -12.58 6.23 -0.57
C PRO A 237 -12.40 7.72 -0.23
N THR A 238 -13.43 8.36 0.33
CA THR A 238 -13.44 9.82 0.61
C THR A 238 -13.51 10.21 2.09
N ASP A 239 -13.99 9.31 2.95
CA ASP A 239 -14.16 9.56 4.39
C ASP A 239 -14.05 8.27 5.24
N GLU A 240 -13.99 8.40 6.56
CA GLU A 240 -13.85 7.25 7.48
C GLU A 240 -14.94 6.17 7.27
N LYS A 241 -16.15 6.55 6.83
CA LYS A 241 -17.29 5.63 6.63
C LYS A 241 -17.16 4.80 5.35
N SER A 242 -16.37 5.27 4.40
CA SER A 242 -16.10 4.54 3.15
C SER A 242 -15.25 3.29 3.38
N LEU A 243 -14.41 3.28 4.43
CA LEU A 243 -13.57 2.16 4.81
C LEU A 243 -14.40 0.99 5.34
N LYS A 244 -14.11 -0.22 4.87
CA LYS A 244 -14.63 -1.48 5.40
C LYS A 244 -13.54 -2.20 6.16
N ILE A 245 -13.94 -2.75 7.30
CA ILE A 245 -13.09 -3.55 8.18
C ILE A 245 -13.85 -4.85 8.40
N VAL A 246 -13.34 -5.95 7.87
CA VAL A 246 -13.92 -7.28 8.03
C VAL A 246 -12.99 -8.07 8.93
N GLN A 247 -13.52 -8.62 10.02
CA GLN A 247 -12.74 -9.49 10.90
C GLN A 247 -12.73 -10.91 10.33
N ALA A 248 -11.74 -11.71 10.67
CA ALA A 248 -11.75 -13.15 10.42
C ALA A 248 -10.76 -13.85 11.35
N HIS A 249 -10.88 -15.17 11.45
CA HIS A 249 -9.88 -16.00 12.11
C HIS A 249 -9.30 -17.04 11.16
N PHE A 250 -8.05 -17.39 11.38
CA PHE A 250 -7.47 -18.58 10.78
C PHE A 250 -7.90 -19.85 11.50
N THR A 251 -7.91 -20.98 10.79
CA THR A 251 -8.24 -22.31 11.33
C THR A 251 -7.34 -22.67 12.52
N LYS A 252 -6.07 -22.29 12.43
CA LYS A 252 -5.07 -22.34 13.49
C LYS A 252 -4.12 -21.16 13.32
N LYS A 253 -3.49 -20.75 14.42
CA LYS A 253 -2.39 -19.77 14.44
C LYS A 253 -1.35 -20.11 13.37
N GLY A 254 -1.06 -19.15 12.49
CA GLY A 254 -0.09 -19.29 11.40
C GLY A 254 -0.53 -20.09 10.17
N SER A 255 -1.73 -20.69 10.17
CA SER A 255 -2.16 -21.54 9.06
C SER A 255 -2.38 -20.78 7.74
N GLY A 256 -2.69 -19.48 7.81
CA GLY A 256 -3.05 -18.68 6.64
C GLY A 256 -4.30 -19.18 5.91
N VAL A 257 -5.11 -20.03 6.54
CA VAL A 257 -6.37 -20.54 6.00
C VAL A 257 -7.50 -20.04 6.88
N GLU A 258 -8.44 -19.30 6.29
CA GLU A 258 -9.62 -18.80 6.98
C GLU A 258 -10.45 -19.96 7.56
N ARG A 259 -10.98 -19.75 8.77
CA ARG A 259 -11.77 -20.74 9.49
C ARG A 259 -13.12 -20.94 8.81
N PRO A 260 -13.45 -22.16 8.35
CA PRO A 260 -14.76 -22.41 7.79
C PRO A 260 -15.86 -22.18 8.83
N ASN A 261 -16.99 -21.61 8.40
CA ASN A 261 -18.14 -21.27 9.25
C ASN A 261 -17.79 -20.33 10.42
N ASP A 262 -16.77 -19.48 10.27
CA ASP A 262 -16.58 -18.34 11.16
C ASP A 262 -17.78 -17.39 11.07
N ASP A 263 -18.09 -16.70 12.16
CA ASP A 263 -19.16 -15.69 12.24
C ASP A 263 -18.97 -14.60 11.16
N TYR A 264 -17.73 -14.39 10.71
CA TYR A 264 -17.38 -13.40 9.68
C TYR A 264 -17.29 -13.96 8.26
N GLN A 265 -17.41 -15.28 8.06
CA GLN A 265 -17.14 -15.92 6.76
C GLN A 265 -18.04 -15.37 5.64
N ALA A 266 -19.30 -15.07 5.94
CA ALA A 266 -20.23 -14.50 4.96
C ALA A 266 -19.78 -13.09 4.53
N GLU A 267 -19.27 -12.28 5.46
CA GLU A 267 -18.79 -10.93 5.20
C GLU A 267 -17.49 -10.96 4.38
N VAL A 268 -16.54 -11.84 4.74
CA VAL A 268 -15.31 -12.07 3.96
C VAL A 268 -15.65 -12.49 2.52
N ASN A 269 -16.57 -13.44 2.36
CA ASN A 269 -16.99 -13.90 1.03
C ASN A 269 -17.68 -12.81 0.20
N ALA A 270 -18.53 -12.00 0.84
CA ALA A 270 -19.15 -10.85 0.19
C ALA A 270 -18.10 -9.78 -0.16
N GLY A 271 -17.06 -9.63 0.66
CA GLY A 271 -15.91 -8.76 0.44
C GLY A 271 -15.25 -8.99 -0.92
N PHE A 272 -14.95 -10.23 -1.28
CA PHE A 272 -14.36 -10.58 -2.58
C PHE A 272 -15.20 -10.12 -3.77
N THR A 273 -16.53 -10.19 -3.67
CA THR A 273 -17.43 -9.74 -4.75
C THR A 273 -17.64 -8.23 -4.77
N ASN A 274 -17.37 -7.56 -3.64
CA ASN A 274 -17.69 -6.15 -3.44
C ASN A 274 -16.46 -5.23 -3.46
N GLY A 275 -15.27 -5.73 -3.81
CA GLY A 275 -14.06 -4.91 -3.97
C GLY A 275 -13.05 -4.99 -2.84
N LEU A 276 -13.17 -5.97 -1.93
CA LEU A 276 -12.12 -6.28 -0.94
C LEU A 276 -11.06 -7.26 -1.47
N ASP A 277 -11.20 -7.80 -2.68
CA ASP A 277 -10.15 -8.65 -3.27
C ASP A 277 -8.82 -7.87 -3.33
N GLY A 278 -7.76 -8.43 -2.72
CA GLY A 278 -6.46 -7.78 -2.56
C GLY A 278 -6.33 -6.81 -1.38
N ALA A 279 -7.36 -6.67 -0.53
CA ALA A 279 -7.31 -5.85 0.67
C ALA A 279 -6.22 -6.32 1.65
N PRO A 280 -5.45 -5.41 2.26
CA PRO A 280 -4.48 -5.78 3.28
C PRO A 280 -5.13 -6.45 4.49
N VAL A 281 -4.47 -7.50 4.95
CA VAL A 281 -4.78 -8.22 6.17
C VAL A 281 -3.86 -7.74 7.28
N VAL A 282 -4.45 -7.18 8.34
CA VAL A 282 -3.76 -6.65 9.51
C VAL A 282 -3.85 -7.66 10.64
N SER A 283 -2.70 -7.96 11.25
CA SER A 283 -2.62 -8.78 12.46
C SER A 283 -2.97 -8.00 13.73
N GLU A 284 -3.18 -8.69 14.85
CA GLU A 284 -3.37 -8.08 16.17
C GLU A 284 -2.23 -7.14 16.60
N LYS A 285 -1.02 -7.34 16.07
CA LYS A 285 0.15 -6.50 16.31
C LYS A 285 0.17 -5.22 15.47
N GLY A 286 -0.79 -5.05 14.58
CA GLY A 286 -0.84 -3.87 13.73
C GLY A 286 0.09 -3.88 12.53
N GLN A 287 0.55 -5.06 12.12
CA GLN A 287 1.36 -5.24 10.92
C GLN A 287 0.49 -5.86 9.82
N VAL A 288 0.68 -5.42 8.59
CA VAL A 288 0.07 -6.05 7.41
C VAL A 288 0.82 -7.34 7.12
N VAL A 289 0.12 -8.47 7.14
CA VAL A 289 0.68 -9.82 6.96
C VAL A 289 0.32 -10.43 5.61
N GLY A 290 -0.11 -9.62 4.65
CA GLY A 290 -0.50 -10.04 3.31
C GLY A 290 -1.88 -9.57 2.90
N PHE A 291 -2.55 -10.35 2.06
CA PHE A 291 -3.96 -10.16 1.69
C PHE A 291 -4.65 -11.52 1.50
N LEU A 292 -5.99 -11.55 1.59
CA LEU A 292 -6.73 -12.78 1.35
C LEU A 292 -6.98 -12.99 -0.15
N THR A 293 -6.97 -14.25 -0.57
CA THR A 293 -7.37 -14.70 -1.91
C THR A 293 -8.36 -15.85 -1.79
N LYS A 294 -9.28 -15.93 -2.74
CA LYS A 294 -10.29 -17.00 -2.80
C LYS A 294 -9.94 -17.99 -3.91
N SER A 295 -9.74 -19.25 -3.52
CA SER A 295 -9.54 -20.38 -4.44
C SER A 295 -10.66 -21.39 -4.24
N GLY A 296 -11.64 -21.38 -5.15
CA GLY A 296 -12.87 -22.15 -4.99
C GLY A 296 -13.66 -21.67 -3.77
N SER A 297 -13.95 -22.57 -2.84
CA SER A 297 -14.63 -22.26 -1.57
C SER A 297 -13.68 -21.85 -0.45
N GLN A 298 -12.36 -21.97 -0.65
CA GLN A 298 -11.37 -21.72 0.40
C GLN A 298 -10.79 -20.31 0.28
N VAL A 299 -10.73 -19.61 1.41
CA VAL A 299 -10.04 -18.32 1.54
C VAL A 299 -8.69 -18.54 2.19
N LYS A 300 -7.62 -18.04 1.55
CA LYS A 300 -6.23 -18.21 1.98
C LYS A 300 -5.50 -16.88 2.01
N LEU A 301 -4.53 -16.78 2.91
CA LEU A 301 -3.59 -15.67 2.97
C LEU A 301 -2.51 -15.84 1.91
N VAL A 302 -2.33 -14.83 1.06
CA VAL A 302 -1.07 -14.59 0.36
C VAL A 302 -0.16 -13.86 1.35
N GLY A 303 0.74 -14.62 1.97
CA GLY A 303 1.52 -14.18 3.13
C GLY A 303 2.63 -13.16 2.81
N PRO A 304 3.34 -12.68 3.86
CA PRO A 304 4.33 -11.63 3.73
C PRO A 304 5.53 -12.03 2.86
N ASP A 305 5.91 -13.30 2.85
CA ASP A 305 7.02 -13.81 2.02
C ASP A 305 6.74 -13.60 0.52
N ALA A 306 5.54 -13.98 0.06
CA ALA A 306 5.15 -13.80 -1.34
C ALA A 306 5.07 -12.32 -1.74
N VAL A 307 4.67 -11.45 -0.81
CA VAL A 307 4.67 -10.00 -1.00
C VAL A 307 6.10 -9.46 -1.08
N ALA A 308 6.97 -9.89 -0.17
CA ALA A 308 8.38 -9.50 -0.16
C ALA A 308 9.11 -9.93 -1.42
N ASP A 309 8.88 -11.16 -1.89
CA ASP A 309 9.44 -11.68 -3.15
C ASP A 309 9.01 -10.82 -4.36
N ALA A 310 7.72 -10.48 -4.43
CA ALA A 310 7.17 -9.65 -5.50
C ALA A 310 7.76 -8.23 -5.50
N LEU A 311 7.95 -7.64 -4.32
CA LEU A 311 8.57 -6.32 -4.17
C LEU A 311 10.07 -6.34 -4.48
N SER A 312 10.78 -7.38 -4.04
CA SER A 312 12.20 -7.58 -4.34
C SER A 312 12.44 -7.74 -5.84
N ALA A 313 11.54 -8.44 -6.55
CA ALA A 313 11.60 -8.61 -8.01
C ALA A 313 11.54 -7.29 -8.80
N VAL A 314 11.04 -6.21 -8.18
CA VAL A 314 10.99 -4.87 -8.77
C VAL A 314 11.88 -3.86 -8.02
N GLY A 315 12.77 -4.33 -7.15
CA GLY A 315 13.74 -3.49 -6.43
C GLY A 315 13.10 -2.54 -5.42
N VAL A 316 11.91 -2.87 -4.89
CA VAL A 316 11.19 -2.04 -3.93
C VAL A 316 11.40 -2.56 -2.50
N THR A 317 11.75 -1.64 -1.59
CA THR A 317 11.74 -1.90 -0.16
C THR A 317 10.49 -1.26 0.47
N PRO A 318 9.72 -2.00 1.30
CA PRO A 318 8.64 -1.42 2.09
C PRO A 318 9.20 -0.49 3.17
N GLU A 319 8.61 0.69 3.33
CA GLU A 319 9.04 1.65 4.35
C GLU A 319 7.91 2.62 4.71
N ARG A 320 7.96 3.18 5.93
CA ARG A 320 7.06 4.26 6.35
C ARG A 320 7.52 5.61 5.84
N GLY A 321 6.58 6.49 5.53
CA GLY A 321 6.85 7.86 5.12
C GLY A 321 6.81 8.87 6.25
N PRO A 322 7.31 10.10 6.00
CA PRO A 322 7.13 11.23 6.91
C PRO A 322 5.65 11.50 7.25
N THR A 323 4.75 11.30 6.28
CA THR A 323 3.30 11.45 6.47
C THR A 323 2.79 10.55 7.59
N ASP A 324 3.25 9.30 7.65
CA ASP A 324 2.79 8.32 8.64
C ASP A 324 3.22 8.72 10.06
N LEU A 325 4.45 9.20 10.23
CA LEU A 325 5.00 9.63 11.51
C LEU A 325 4.28 10.86 12.06
N VAL A 326 4.04 11.87 11.21
CA VAL A 326 3.32 13.08 11.63
C VAL A 326 1.85 12.74 11.93
N TYR A 327 1.24 11.85 11.15
CA TYR A 327 -0.15 11.44 11.37
C TYR A 327 -0.33 10.64 12.67
N GLU A 328 0.59 9.74 12.98
CA GLU A 328 0.58 8.98 14.24
C GLU A 328 0.62 9.92 15.46
N ASN A 329 1.54 10.88 15.47
CA ASN A 329 1.64 11.89 16.53
C ASN A 329 0.39 12.77 16.61
N ALA A 330 -0.17 13.15 15.47
CA ALA A 330 -1.42 13.90 15.39
C ALA A 330 -2.58 13.11 16.02
N LEU A 331 -2.70 11.82 15.71
CA LEU A 331 -3.72 10.93 16.27
C LEU A 331 -3.54 10.71 17.78
N HIS A 332 -2.30 10.61 18.26
CA HIS A 332 -2.03 10.52 19.69
C HIS A 332 -2.62 11.74 20.43
N ASN A 333 -2.31 12.96 19.99
CA ASN A 333 -2.88 14.17 20.59
C ASN A 333 -4.40 14.24 20.43
N TYR A 334 -4.92 13.91 19.23
CA TYR A 334 -6.35 13.96 18.93
C TYR A 334 -7.17 13.00 19.80
N ASN A 335 -6.73 11.75 19.92
CA ASN A 335 -7.43 10.71 20.69
C ASN A 335 -7.43 10.98 22.20
N ASN A 336 -6.48 11.78 22.69
CA ASN A 336 -6.40 12.20 24.09
C ASN A 336 -7.18 13.49 24.40
N GLY A 337 -7.78 14.13 23.40
CA GLY A 337 -8.52 15.39 23.54
C GLY A 337 -7.61 16.63 23.62
N LEU A 338 -6.34 16.52 23.21
CA LEU A 338 -5.37 17.62 23.14
C LEU A 338 -5.50 18.31 21.78
N TYR A 339 -6.67 18.90 21.49
CA TYR A 339 -7.00 19.43 20.16
C TYR A 339 -6.13 20.62 19.77
N SER A 340 -5.72 21.45 20.73
CA SER A 340 -4.75 22.53 20.50
C SER A 340 -3.43 22.03 19.93
N ALA A 341 -2.94 20.89 20.43
CA ALA A 341 -1.70 20.25 19.98
C ALA A 341 -1.88 19.37 18.73
N ALA A 342 -3.05 18.76 18.55
CA ALA A 342 -3.34 17.92 17.38
C ALA A 342 -3.46 18.74 16.09
N ALA A 343 -4.11 19.90 16.14
CA ALA A 343 -4.39 20.73 14.95
C ALA A 343 -3.14 21.08 14.10
N PRO A 344 -2.02 21.59 14.66
CA PRO A 344 -0.83 21.87 13.85
C PRO A 344 -0.24 20.60 13.20
N ASN A 345 -0.26 19.46 13.89
CA ASN A 345 0.26 18.20 13.34
C ASN A 345 -0.64 17.68 12.21
N LEU A 346 -1.96 17.74 12.36
CA LEU A 346 -2.91 17.41 11.29
C LEU A 346 -2.75 18.34 10.08
N ALA A 347 -2.54 19.64 10.31
CA ALA A 347 -2.22 20.57 9.23
C ALA A 347 -0.88 20.24 8.53
N GLN A 348 0.12 19.77 9.28
CA GLN A 348 1.38 19.30 8.73
C GLN A 348 1.21 18.02 7.90
N VAL A 349 0.35 17.08 8.32
CA VAL A 349 -0.03 15.91 7.49
C VAL A 349 -0.59 16.37 6.15
N LEU A 350 -1.46 17.38 6.12
CA LEU A 350 -2.01 17.92 4.88
C LEU A 350 -1.00 18.72 4.05
N LYS A 351 0.10 19.20 4.64
CA LYS A 351 1.21 19.76 3.84
C LYS A 351 2.01 18.65 3.14
N LEU A 352 2.20 17.52 3.81
CA LEU A 352 2.92 16.37 3.26
C LEU A 352 2.07 15.61 2.24
N TYR A 353 0.78 15.44 2.52
CA TYR A 353 -0.19 14.75 1.67
C TYR A 353 -1.54 15.52 1.65
N PRO A 354 -1.68 16.51 0.73
CA PRO A 354 -2.83 17.44 0.70
C PRO A 354 -4.22 16.81 0.60
N GLY A 355 -4.32 15.58 0.11
CA GLY A 355 -5.59 14.87 -0.01
C GLY A 355 -6.02 14.10 1.25
N HIS A 356 -5.20 13.96 2.30
CA HIS A 356 -5.40 12.97 3.37
C HIS A 356 -6.80 13.04 4.02
N ALA A 357 -7.69 12.08 3.69
CA ALA A 357 -9.10 12.15 4.08
C ALA A 357 -9.30 12.25 5.60
N LEU A 358 -8.69 11.32 6.35
CA LEU A 358 -8.86 11.25 7.81
C LEU A 358 -8.21 12.43 8.54
N ALA A 359 -7.15 13.03 8.00
CA ALA A 359 -6.51 14.19 8.62
C ALA A 359 -7.36 15.45 8.39
N THR A 360 -7.95 15.60 7.20
CA THR A 360 -8.91 16.68 6.89
C THR A 360 -10.10 16.65 7.85
N GLU A 361 -10.73 15.49 8.03
CA GLU A 361 -11.87 15.34 8.95
C GLU A 361 -11.48 15.66 10.40
N LYS A 362 -10.38 15.06 10.88
CA LYS A 362 -9.92 15.27 12.26
C LYS A 362 -9.43 16.70 12.51
N LEU A 363 -8.87 17.38 11.50
CA LEU A 363 -8.45 18.77 11.61
C LEU A 363 -9.65 19.70 11.78
N ALA A 364 -10.73 19.47 11.04
CA ALA A 364 -11.96 20.23 11.20
C ALA A 364 -12.51 20.14 12.63
N VAL A 365 -12.57 18.91 13.19
CA VAL A 365 -13.00 18.67 14.57
C VAL A 365 -12.03 19.29 15.58
N ALA A 366 -10.72 19.14 15.38
CA ALA A 366 -9.71 19.71 16.26
C ALA A 366 -9.81 21.24 16.31
N ASN A 367 -9.96 21.90 15.16
CA ASN A 367 -10.13 23.36 15.10
C ASN A 367 -11.43 23.82 15.78
N GLN A 368 -12.52 23.06 15.65
CA GLN A 368 -13.78 23.37 16.33
C GLN A 368 -13.67 23.25 17.86
N ARG A 369 -12.89 22.27 18.35
CA ARG A 369 -12.78 21.97 19.79
C ARG A 369 -11.62 22.69 20.47
N LYS A 370 -10.67 23.21 19.72
CA LYS A 370 -9.51 23.95 20.23
C LYS A 370 -9.94 25.08 21.16
N GLY A 371 -9.37 25.13 22.37
CA GLY A 371 -9.65 26.14 23.39
C GLY A 371 -11.05 26.06 24.03
N THR A 372 -11.83 25.02 23.72
CA THR A 372 -13.10 24.74 24.41
C THR A 372 -12.86 23.87 25.64
N SER A 373 -13.89 23.63 26.46
CA SER A 373 -13.82 22.70 27.60
C SER A 373 -13.52 21.24 27.21
N ALA A 374 -13.67 20.88 25.93
CA ALA A 374 -13.30 19.56 25.42
C ALA A 374 -11.80 19.45 25.11
N ASP A 375 -11.08 20.57 25.01
CA ASP A 375 -9.64 20.61 24.78
C ASP A 375 -8.90 20.58 26.11
N LYS A 376 -8.12 19.53 26.32
CA LYS A 376 -7.30 19.36 27.54
C LYS A 376 -6.03 20.20 27.53
N GLY A 377 -5.82 21.03 26.49
CA GLY A 377 -4.67 21.91 26.37
C GLY A 377 -3.46 21.21 25.76
N SER A 378 -2.26 21.62 26.17
CA SER A 378 -0.98 21.10 25.68
C SER A 378 -0.17 20.35 26.73
N GLU A 379 -0.63 20.28 27.98
CA GLU A 379 0.05 19.50 29.02
C GLU A 379 0.00 18.01 28.66
N GLY A 380 1.16 17.41 28.42
CA GLY A 380 1.30 16.02 27.97
C GLY A 380 1.22 15.82 26.45
N ALA A 381 1.24 16.90 25.65
CA ALA A 381 1.33 16.79 24.20
C ALA A 381 2.70 16.27 23.75
N THR A 382 2.71 15.36 22.78
CA THR A 382 3.92 14.96 22.06
C THR A 382 4.26 16.05 21.05
N ASP A 383 5.41 16.72 21.25
CA ASP A 383 5.91 17.74 20.32
C ASP A 383 6.61 17.08 19.13
N THR A 384 6.21 17.46 17.92
CA THR A 384 6.80 16.99 16.65
C THR A 384 7.73 18.02 16.01
N SER A 385 7.98 19.16 16.66
CA SER A 385 8.88 20.22 16.16
C SER A 385 10.30 19.71 15.85
N GLY A 386 10.70 18.55 16.39
CA GLY A 386 11.97 17.90 16.10
C GLY A 386 12.12 17.28 14.69
N PHE A 387 11.05 17.11 13.91
CA PHE A 387 11.12 16.64 12.52
C PHE A 387 11.23 17.82 11.55
N GLY A 388 12.41 18.46 11.47
CA GLY A 388 12.75 19.31 10.32
C GLY A 388 13.45 20.65 10.59
N SER A 389 13.58 21.10 11.84
CA SER A 389 14.45 22.26 12.12
C SER A 389 15.87 21.78 12.48
N THR A 390 16.70 21.57 11.46
CA THR A 390 18.16 21.73 11.60
C THR A 390 18.47 23.23 11.71
N ASP A 391 17.95 23.88 12.76
CA ASP A 391 18.42 25.22 13.11
C ASP A 391 19.74 25.04 13.86
N ASN A 392 20.81 25.25 13.10
CA ASN A 392 22.16 25.39 13.62
C ASN A 392 22.17 26.47 14.71
N GLY A 393 22.43 26.04 15.94
CA GLY A 393 23.05 26.86 16.97
C GLY A 393 22.23 28.04 17.48
N SER A 394 21.57 27.84 18.62
CA SER A 394 21.71 28.84 19.68
C SER A 394 21.62 28.16 21.04
N SER A 395 22.79 28.07 21.68
CA SER A 395 22.96 27.82 23.09
C SER A 395 22.20 28.85 23.95
N SER A 396 21.89 28.44 25.18
CA SER A 396 21.48 29.25 26.34
C SER A 396 20.08 29.91 26.31
N ASP A 397 19.16 29.42 27.14
CA ASP A 397 19.03 29.96 28.50
C ASP A 397 18.22 29.06 29.44
N SER A 398 18.81 28.78 30.60
CA SER A 398 18.23 28.04 31.70
C SER A 398 17.26 28.93 32.48
N GLY A 399 15.95 28.79 32.22
CA GLY A 399 14.87 29.42 32.96
C GLY A 399 14.18 28.46 33.92
N SER A 400 14.66 28.43 35.17
CA SER A 400 14.01 28.01 36.42
C SER A 400 12.61 27.37 36.36
N SER A 401 12.49 26.12 36.81
CA SER A 401 11.30 25.60 37.48
C SER A 401 11.69 24.75 38.70
N PRO A 402 10.96 24.82 39.84
CA PRO A 402 11.47 24.41 41.13
C PRO A 402 11.31 22.91 41.39
N ASN A 403 12.43 22.28 41.72
CA ASN A 403 12.56 20.93 42.30
C ASN A 403 11.93 20.84 43.70
N ILE A 404 10.60 20.75 43.79
CA ILE A 404 9.89 20.47 45.07
C ILE A 404 9.69 18.97 45.33
N LEU A 405 9.78 18.11 44.33
CA LEU A 405 9.56 16.66 44.50
C LEU A 405 10.83 15.86 44.85
N LEU A 406 12.03 16.40 44.62
CA LEU A 406 13.29 15.69 44.87
C LEU A 406 13.76 15.73 46.34
N TRP A 407 13.27 16.70 47.14
CA TRP A 407 13.62 16.78 48.57
C TRP A 407 12.69 15.98 49.49
N GLY A 408 11.46 15.68 49.07
CA GLY A 408 10.51 14.89 49.85
C GLY A 408 10.88 13.40 49.94
N GLY A 409 11.40 12.83 48.86
CA GLY A 409 11.83 11.42 48.82
C GLY A 409 13.08 11.16 49.66
N LEU A 410 14.02 12.11 49.70
CA LEU A 410 15.31 11.94 50.38
C LEU A 410 15.15 11.98 51.91
N ALA A 411 14.22 12.78 52.44
CA ALA A 411 13.90 12.80 53.86
C ALA A 411 13.26 11.48 54.35
N ALA A 412 12.36 10.88 53.55
CA ALA A 412 11.73 9.60 53.89
C ALA A 412 12.74 8.44 53.88
N VAL A 413 13.67 8.43 52.92
CA VAL A 413 14.73 7.40 52.83
C VAL A 413 15.72 7.53 53.99
N VAL A 414 16.07 8.75 54.42
CA VAL A 414 16.96 8.98 55.58
C VAL A 414 16.29 8.51 56.87
N VAL A 415 15.00 8.77 57.08
CA VAL A 415 14.27 8.28 58.26
C VAL A 415 14.17 6.74 58.25
N LEU A 416 13.91 6.13 57.09
CA LEU A 416 13.84 4.67 56.98
C LEU A 416 15.20 4.00 57.18
N ALA A 417 16.28 4.61 56.69
CA ALA A 417 17.66 4.15 56.89
C ALA A 417 18.11 4.30 58.35
N LEU A 418 17.70 5.36 59.06
CA LEU A 418 17.97 5.53 60.48
C LEU A 418 17.20 4.52 61.35
N LEU A 419 15.96 4.19 60.97
CA LEU A 419 15.17 3.15 61.66
C LEU A 419 15.72 1.74 61.41
N LEU A 420 16.16 1.43 60.18
CA LEU A 420 16.83 0.16 59.86
C LEU A 420 18.21 0.05 60.51
N GLY A 421 18.97 1.15 60.58
CA GLY A 421 20.26 1.22 61.25
C GLY A 421 20.15 0.94 62.76
N PHE A 422 19.08 1.41 63.41
CA PHE A 422 18.86 1.17 64.85
C PHE A 422 18.45 -0.28 65.15
N VAL A 423 17.77 -0.95 64.21
CA VAL A 423 17.37 -2.36 64.36
C VAL A 423 18.53 -3.33 64.07
N LEU A 424 19.45 -2.98 63.15
CA LEU A 424 20.58 -3.83 62.79
C LEU A 424 21.81 -3.69 63.71
N PHE A 425 21.96 -2.58 64.45
CA PHE A 425 23.10 -2.39 65.35
C PHE A 425 23.02 -3.11 66.71
N ARG A 426 21.97 -3.91 66.96
CA ARG A 426 21.83 -4.69 68.20
C ARG A 426 22.23 -6.15 68.07
N GLY A 427 22.86 -6.57 66.97
CA GLY A 427 23.19 -7.97 66.75
C GLY A 427 24.49 -8.22 65.98
N ARG A 428 25.46 -8.79 66.70
CA ARG A 428 26.54 -9.67 66.22
C ARG A 428 27.84 -9.00 65.78
N GLY A 429 28.82 -9.09 66.69
CA GLY A 429 30.21 -9.29 66.31
C GLY A 429 30.41 -10.67 65.67
N GLY A 430 31.35 -10.75 64.72
CA GLY A 430 31.75 -11.98 64.06
C GLY A 430 32.83 -11.70 63.01
N LYS A 431 33.94 -12.43 63.09
CA LYS A 431 35.21 -12.25 62.39
C LYS A 431 35.21 -12.80 60.94
N ASN A 432 36.09 -12.20 60.12
CA ASN A 432 36.86 -12.75 58.99
C ASN A 432 36.14 -13.38 57.77
N LYS A 433 36.42 -12.88 56.56
CA LYS A 433 37.54 -13.34 55.71
C LYS A 433 37.64 -12.53 54.41
N THR A 434 38.88 -12.17 54.10
CA THR A 434 39.38 -11.59 52.85
C THR A 434 39.32 -12.64 51.72
N VAL A 435 38.78 -12.27 50.56
CA VAL A 435 39.05 -12.94 49.27
C VAL A 435 39.29 -11.85 48.23
N THR A 436 40.50 -11.87 47.70
CA THR A 436 41.03 -11.03 46.62
C THR A 436 40.59 -11.59 45.27
N GLY A 437 40.06 -10.72 44.39
CA GLY A 437 39.80 -10.98 42.98
C GLY A 437 40.09 -9.71 42.16
N PRO A 438 40.64 -9.82 40.94
CA PRO A 438 41.37 -8.74 40.28
C PRO A 438 40.47 -7.69 39.61
N THR A 439 40.94 -6.45 39.65
CA THR A 439 40.41 -5.26 38.95
C THR A 439 40.72 -5.29 37.45
N PRO A 440 39.80 -4.88 36.57
CA PRO A 440 40.12 -4.57 35.18
C PRO A 440 40.80 -3.21 35.07
N ASP A 441 41.86 -3.17 34.27
CA ASP A 441 42.67 -2.02 33.90
C ASP A 441 41.91 -1.09 32.91
N PRO A 442 41.76 0.21 33.19
CA PRO A 442 41.07 1.15 32.30
C PRO A 442 42.10 1.91 31.45
N ASN A 443 42.57 1.32 30.35
CA ASN A 443 43.35 2.04 29.34
C ASN A 443 43.42 1.28 28.01
N MET A 444 42.45 1.49 27.11
CA MET A 444 42.67 1.42 25.65
C MET A 444 41.62 2.26 24.91
N MET A 445 41.98 3.50 24.57
CA MET A 445 41.40 4.25 23.45
C MET A 445 42.20 3.92 22.18
N PRO A 446 41.53 3.69 21.05
CA PRO A 446 42.00 4.11 19.73
C PRO A 446 41.01 5.15 19.20
N GLY A 447 41.38 6.40 18.97
CA GLY A 447 42.30 6.80 17.91
C GLY A 447 41.50 7.68 16.93
N TYR A 448 41.57 9.00 17.12
CA TYR A 448 40.96 10.01 16.25
C TYR A 448 41.63 9.98 14.86
N GLY A 449 40.84 9.69 13.83
CA GLY A 449 41.22 9.82 12.42
C GLY A 449 40.78 11.18 11.84
N GLN A 450 41.71 11.85 11.19
CA GLN A 450 41.64 13.16 10.53
C GLN A 450 40.73 13.17 9.27
N PRO A 451 40.29 14.36 8.81
CA PRO A 451 39.33 14.51 7.72
C PRO A 451 39.95 14.36 6.32
N TYR A 452 39.23 13.69 5.42
CA TYR A 452 39.53 13.64 3.98
C TYR A 452 39.04 14.90 3.25
N PRO A 453 39.79 15.46 2.29
CA PRO A 453 39.43 16.65 1.54
C PRO A 453 38.45 16.34 0.39
N GLY A 454 37.71 17.39 -0.01
CA GLY A 454 36.49 17.33 -0.80
C GLY A 454 36.61 16.82 -2.24
N ALA A 455 35.53 16.16 -2.67
CA ALA A 455 35.24 15.88 -4.06
C ALA A 455 34.44 17.05 -4.68
N ALA A 456 34.85 17.49 -5.86
CA ALA A 456 34.19 18.53 -6.63
C ALA A 456 32.83 18.04 -7.19
N PRO A 457 31.82 18.90 -7.29
CA PRO A 457 30.55 18.55 -7.95
C PRO A 457 30.71 18.44 -9.48
N PRO A 458 29.93 17.58 -10.14
CA PRO A 458 29.95 17.43 -11.59
C PRO A 458 29.42 18.70 -12.31
N PRO A 459 29.81 18.92 -13.58
CA PRO A 459 29.39 20.10 -14.34
C PRO A 459 27.87 20.06 -14.57
N GLY A 460 27.16 21.12 -14.18
CA GLY A 460 25.72 21.29 -14.48
C GLY A 460 24.82 21.64 -13.29
N TRP A 461 25.35 21.84 -12.09
CA TRP A 461 24.56 22.29 -10.94
C TRP A 461 24.40 23.81 -10.92
N VAL A 462 23.15 24.30 -10.95
CA VAL A 462 22.80 25.72 -10.76
C VAL A 462 22.16 25.88 -9.38
N ASP A 463 22.75 26.74 -8.55
CA ASP A 463 22.26 27.07 -7.21
C ASP A 463 21.03 28.00 -7.28
N PRO A 464 19.85 27.63 -6.72
CA PRO A 464 18.65 28.46 -6.76
C PRO A 464 18.64 29.70 -5.84
N ARG A 465 19.72 30.02 -5.12
CA ARG A 465 19.69 31.02 -4.03
C ARG A 465 20.30 32.40 -4.35
N GLN A 466 20.25 32.88 -5.59
CA GLN A 466 20.52 34.30 -5.87
C GLN A 466 19.24 35.13 -6.09
N PRO A 467 19.00 36.18 -5.27
CA PRO A 467 17.89 37.11 -5.48
C PRO A 467 18.31 38.28 -6.37
N GLY A 468 17.56 38.53 -7.46
CA GLY A 468 17.84 39.64 -8.36
C GLY A 468 16.72 40.00 -9.33
N GLY A 469 15.78 40.83 -8.85
CA GLY A 469 15.21 41.97 -9.60
C GLY A 469 14.16 41.72 -10.70
N PRO A 470 13.30 42.74 -10.99
CA PRO A 470 11.94 42.52 -11.45
C PRO A 470 11.72 42.94 -12.91
N TYR A 471 11.03 42.14 -13.72
CA TYR A 471 10.18 42.64 -14.82
C TYR A 471 9.11 41.62 -15.16
N GLY A 472 7.87 42.12 -15.33
CA GLY A 472 6.66 41.33 -15.46
C GLY A 472 6.40 40.73 -16.85
N GLY A 473 5.48 39.77 -16.86
CA GLY A 473 4.90 39.17 -18.05
C GLY A 473 4.27 37.81 -17.69
N PRO A 474 3.04 37.49 -18.16
CA PRO A 474 2.33 36.28 -17.76
C PRO A 474 2.91 35.07 -18.48
N TYR A 475 3.49 34.12 -17.75
CA TYR A 475 3.94 32.85 -18.33
C TYR A 475 2.89 31.75 -18.17
N PRO A 476 2.62 30.98 -19.25
CA PRO A 476 1.94 29.70 -19.19
C PRO A 476 2.90 28.57 -18.75
N TYR A 477 2.30 27.46 -18.29
CA TYR A 477 2.91 26.20 -17.85
C TYR A 477 4.19 25.74 -18.59
N PRO A 478 5.26 25.33 -17.88
CA PRO A 478 6.40 24.63 -18.48
C PRO A 478 6.30 23.10 -18.31
N GLY A 479 6.45 22.34 -19.40
CA GLY A 479 6.53 20.88 -19.33
C GLY A 479 6.51 20.07 -20.64
N VAL A 480 6.65 20.65 -21.84
CA VAL A 480 6.72 19.89 -23.09
C VAL A 480 8.01 20.24 -23.84
N PRO A 481 8.90 19.28 -24.16
CA PRO A 481 10.04 19.57 -25.03
C PRO A 481 9.57 19.93 -26.44
N ALA A 482 10.18 20.97 -27.00
CA ALA A 482 9.94 21.41 -28.38
C ALA A 482 10.44 20.35 -29.37
N TYR A 483 9.57 19.89 -30.27
CA TYR A 483 9.94 19.13 -31.46
C TYR A 483 10.53 20.10 -32.48
N THR A 484 11.80 19.88 -32.87
CA THR A 484 12.36 20.45 -34.11
C THR A 484 11.92 19.59 -35.29
N GLU A 485 11.25 20.20 -36.27
CA GLU A 485 10.91 19.56 -37.54
C GLU A 485 12.17 19.12 -38.29
N PRO A 486 12.22 17.88 -38.83
CA PRO A 486 13.26 17.47 -39.76
C PRO A 486 13.00 18.06 -41.16
N PRO A 487 14.06 18.32 -41.96
CA PRO A 487 13.94 18.94 -43.27
C PRO A 487 13.18 18.05 -44.27
N ALA A 488 12.35 18.69 -45.09
CA ALA A 488 11.56 18.08 -46.15
C ALA A 488 12.44 17.30 -47.15
N GLY A 489 12.13 16.02 -47.38
CA GLY A 489 12.72 15.29 -48.51
C GLY A 489 12.94 13.77 -48.40
N ALA A 490 12.25 13.02 -47.53
CA ALA A 490 12.34 11.54 -47.54
C ALA A 490 10.96 10.87 -47.60
N PRO A 491 10.71 9.91 -48.50
CA PRO A 491 9.41 9.26 -48.61
C PRO A 491 9.21 8.26 -47.47
N GLN A 492 8.28 8.55 -46.56
CA GLN A 492 7.74 7.57 -45.62
C GLN A 492 6.60 6.79 -46.29
N SER A 493 6.80 5.48 -46.41
CA SER A 493 5.78 4.52 -46.86
C SER A 493 4.63 4.46 -45.86
N GLY A 494 3.39 4.75 -46.29
CA GLY A 494 2.18 4.30 -45.59
C GLY A 494 1.15 5.36 -45.17
N VAL A 495 1.27 6.63 -45.58
CA VAL A 495 0.25 7.65 -45.27
C VAL A 495 -0.64 7.88 -46.51
N PRO A 496 -1.99 7.83 -46.40
CA PRO A 496 -2.86 8.08 -47.54
C PRO A 496 -2.74 9.53 -48.01
N TYR A 497 -2.42 9.71 -49.30
CA TYR A 497 -2.46 10.98 -50.00
C TYR A 497 -3.90 11.25 -50.44
N VAL A 498 -4.42 12.44 -50.13
CA VAL A 498 -5.70 12.94 -50.63
C VAL A 498 -5.39 13.78 -51.87
N ASP A 499 -5.99 13.41 -53.02
CA ASP A 499 -5.80 14.18 -54.24
C ASP A 499 -6.50 15.55 -54.15
N PRO A 500 -6.21 16.50 -55.06
CA PRO A 500 -6.83 17.83 -55.06
C PRO A 500 -8.37 17.81 -55.24
N ASN A 501 -8.96 16.66 -55.57
CA ASN A 501 -10.41 16.48 -55.73
C ASN A 501 -11.06 15.79 -54.52
N GLY A 502 -10.30 15.53 -53.44
CA GLY A 502 -10.83 15.01 -52.18
C GLY A 502 -11.12 13.51 -52.17
N GLN A 503 -10.58 12.72 -53.11
CA GLN A 503 -10.71 11.25 -53.07
C GLN A 503 -9.49 10.59 -52.43
N THR A 504 -9.74 9.71 -51.45
CA THR A 504 -8.72 8.84 -50.87
C THR A 504 -8.61 7.57 -51.71
N VAL A 505 -7.53 7.43 -52.49
CA VAL A 505 -7.27 6.22 -53.29
C VAL A 505 -6.21 5.38 -52.59
N LEU A 506 -6.60 4.19 -52.10
CA LEU A 506 -5.67 3.17 -51.61
C LEU A 506 -5.01 2.48 -52.81
N HIS A 507 -3.75 2.84 -53.09
CA HIS A 507 -2.94 2.13 -54.08
C HIS A 507 -2.51 0.77 -53.54
N TYR A 508 -3.17 -0.30 -54.00
CA TYR A 508 -2.68 -1.67 -53.82
C TYR A 508 -1.66 -1.98 -54.91
N VAL A 509 -0.38 -2.11 -54.52
CA VAL A 509 0.67 -2.61 -55.42
C VAL A 509 0.77 -4.12 -55.21
N PRO A 510 0.50 -4.97 -56.22
CA PRO A 510 0.76 -6.40 -56.11
C PRO A 510 2.26 -6.63 -56.03
N GLY A 511 2.72 -7.22 -54.93
CA GLY A 511 4.12 -7.59 -54.74
C GLY A 511 4.58 -8.64 -55.75
N VAL A 512 5.66 -8.34 -56.45
CA VAL A 512 6.45 -9.29 -57.25
C VAL A 512 7.13 -10.29 -56.30
N PRO A 513 7.11 -11.62 -56.59
CA PRO A 513 7.75 -12.61 -55.71
C PRO A 513 9.28 -12.49 -55.80
N GLY A 514 9.90 -12.14 -54.66
CA GLY A 514 11.35 -12.11 -54.50
C GLY A 514 11.90 -13.48 -54.08
N ASN A 515 12.92 -13.93 -54.80
CA ASN A 515 13.65 -15.19 -54.65
C ASN A 515 14.17 -15.45 -53.23
N ALA A 516 13.90 -16.64 -52.69
CA ALA A 516 14.62 -17.21 -51.56
C ALA A 516 15.84 -18.02 -52.05
N PRO A 517 17.00 -17.97 -51.37
CA PRO A 517 18.12 -18.85 -51.68
C PRO A 517 17.87 -20.28 -51.21
N ALA A 518 18.29 -21.23 -52.04
CA ALA A 518 18.15 -22.67 -51.85
C ALA A 518 18.93 -23.20 -50.62
N LEU A 519 18.28 -24.04 -49.83
CA LEU A 519 18.92 -24.98 -48.91
C LEU A 519 18.90 -26.39 -49.54
N PRO A 520 19.99 -27.17 -49.46
CA PRO A 520 20.06 -28.48 -50.08
C PRO A 520 19.50 -29.60 -49.19
N GLY A 521 18.54 -30.35 -49.74
CA GLY A 521 18.54 -31.83 -49.74
C GLY A 521 18.08 -32.58 -48.49
N ALA A 522 16.87 -33.15 -48.56
CA ALA A 522 16.57 -34.50 -48.06
C ALA A 522 15.32 -35.06 -48.77
N ALA A 523 15.43 -36.32 -49.19
CA ALA A 523 14.52 -37.07 -50.05
C ALA A 523 13.16 -37.46 -49.41
N PRO A 524 12.16 -37.88 -50.20
CA PRO A 524 10.80 -38.13 -49.72
C PRO A 524 10.60 -39.58 -49.23
N GLY A 525 9.96 -39.73 -48.07
CA GLY A 525 9.50 -41.01 -47.53
C GLY A 525 7.98 -41.09 -47.47
N ASN A 526 7.44 -41.96 -48.33
CA ASN A 526 6.14 -42.65 -48.30
C ASN A 526 5.21 -42.43 -47.08
N SER A 527 3.98 -41.97 -47.34
CA SER A 527 2.83 -42.10 -46.44
C SER A 527 1.84 -43.15 -46.96
N GLY A 528 1.88 -44.33 -46.33
CA GLY A 528 0.86 -45.37 -46.44
C GLY A 528 -0.10 -45.32 -45.25
N ALA A 529 -1.39 -45.51 -45.55
CA ALA A 529 -2.53 -45.45 -44.65
C ALA A 529 -2.54 -46.51 -43.53
N GLY A 530 -3.27 -46.22 -42.44
CA GLY A 530 -3.75 -47.24 -41.51
C GLY A 530 -4.06 -46.75 -40.08
N SER A 531 -5.33 -46.39 -39.83
CA SER A 531 -6.00 -46.65 -38.53
C SER A 531 -6.36 -48.16 -38.44
N PRO A 532 -6.82 -48.77 -37.31
CA PRO A 532 -7.29 -48.20 -36.05
C PRO A 532 -6.90 -48.98 -34.75
N SER A 533 -7.46 -48.52 -33.61
CA SER A 533 -7.90 -49.30 -32.43
C SER A 533 -6.95 -49.50 -31.22
N GLY A 534 -7.31 -48.84 -30.12
CA GLY A 534 -7.64 -49.44 -28.82
C GLY A 534 -6.53 -50.01 -27.93
N ALA A 535 -6.32 -49.42 -26.75
CA ALA A 535 -6.22 -50.16 -25.47
C ALA A 535 -6.11 -49.23 -24.24
N THR A 536 -7.03 -49.52 -23.33
CA THR A 536 -7.16 -49.30 -21.89
C THR A 536 -5.88 -49.42 -21.03
N VAL A 537 -5.68 -48.44 -20.13
CA VAL A 537 -5.21 -48.45 -18.72
C VAL A 537 -4.05 -49.37 -18.29
N VAL A 538 -2.96 -48.77 -17.78
CA VAL A 538 -2.23 -49.22 -16.58
C VAL A 538 -1.74 -48.00 -15.79
N ALA A 539 -2.06 -47.99 -14.50
CA ALA A 539 -1.55 -47.05 -13.49
C ALA A 539 -0.10 -47.41 -13.12
N ALA A 540 0.73 -46.39 -12.90
CA ALA A 540 1.99 -46.56 -12.17
C ALA A 540 2.29 -45.29 -11.38
N ASP A 541 2.35 -45.47 -10.06
CA ASP A 541 2.95 -44.58 -9.08
C ASP A 541 4.39 -44.22 -9.48
N GLY A 542 4.77 -42.97 -9.26
CA GLY A 542 6.12 -42.47 -9.52
C GLY A 542 6.43 -41.30 -8.60
N GLU A 543 7.12 -41.61 -7.51
CA GLU A 543 7.60 -40.71 -6.46
C GLU A 543 8.43 -39.54 -7.00
N ALA A 544 8.28 -38.40 -6.33
CA ALA A 544 9.04 -37.18 -6.58
C ALA A 544 10.49 -37.31 -6.06
N PRO A 545 11.50 -36.80 -6.78
CA PRO A 545 12.84 -36.66 -6.23
C PRO A 545 12.90 -35.44 -5.30
N THR A 546 13.27 -35.73 -4.05
CA THR A 546 13.67 -34.78 -3.02
C THR A 546 15.05 -34.22 -3.35
N SER A 547 15.14 -32.92 -3.66
CA SER A 547 16.40 -32.20 -3.75
C SER A 547 16.77 -31.64 -2.37
N LEU A 548 17.63 -32.38 -1.67
CA LEU A 548 18.35 -31.93 -0.48
C LEU A 548 19.41 -30.90 -0.91
N LEU A 549 19.21 -29.62 -0.57
CA LEU A 549 20.28 -28.63 -0.53
C LEU A 549 20.71 -28.44 0.93
N ALA A 550 21.97 -28.79 1.17
CA ALA A 550 22.66 -28.71 2.44
C ALA A 550 22.82 -27.26 2.92
N ALA A 551 22.50 -27.03 4.19
CA ALA A 551 22.79 -25.79 4.90
C ALA A 551 24.30 -25.66 5.16
N ARG A 552 24.86 -24.48 4.91
CA ARG A 552 26.18 -24.06 5.40
C ARG A 552 26.07 -23.68 6.89
N PRO A 553 26.91 -24.23 7.78
CA PRO A 553 27.03 -23.74 9.15
C PRO A 553 28.17 -22.71 9.23
N GLY A 554 27.88 -21.53 9.79
CA GLY A 554 28.94 -20.60 10.21
C GLY A 554 28.55 -19.14 10.07
N ASP A 555 27.70 -18.65 10.96
CA ASP A 555 27.75 -17.27 11.44
C ASP A 555 27.28 -17.27 12.90
N ALA A 556 28.24 -17.12 13.82
CA ALA A 556 27.96 -16.90 15.23
C ALA A 556 27.45 -15.46 15.41
N PRO A 557 26.47 -15.21 16.30
CA PRO A 557 25.99 -13.86 16.55
C PRO A 557 27.11 -13.04 17.22
N ALA A 558 27.35 -11.85 16.69
CA ALA A 558 28.21 -10.87 17.34
C ALA A 558 27.53 -10.41 18.64
N ASP A 559 28.17 -10.69 19.78
CA ASP A 559 27.80 -10.18 21.09
C ASP A 559 27.90 -8.63 21.07
N GLY A 560 26.77 -7.93 21.17
CA GLY A 560 26.75 -6.48 21.39
C GLY A 560 25.68 -5.65 20.67
N ALA A 561 24.58 -6.22 20.17
CA ALA A 561 23.47 -5.41 19.65
C ALA A 561 22.79 -4.66 20.81
N GLY A 562 23.02 -3.35 20.92
CA GLY A 562 22.34 -2.48 21.89
C GLY A 562 20.82 -2.47 21.66
N SER A 563 20.05 -2.21 22.71
CA SER A 563 18.60 -1.97 22.61
C SER A 563 18.32 -0.46 22.62
N CYS A 564 17.25 -0.02 21.95
CA CYS A 564 16.82 1.37 22.00
C CYS A 564 16.36 1.75 23.41
N ASP A 565 16.96 2.77 24.01
CA ASP A 565 16.60 3.24 25.35
C ASP A 565 15.15 3.75 25.47
N HIS A 566 14.53 4.09 24.33
CA HIS A 566 13.16 4.63 24.30
C HIS A 566 12.09 3.55 24.20
N CYS A 567 12.32 2.47 23.45
CA CYS A 567 11.31 1.44 23.19
C CYS A 567 11.76 -0.01 23.49
N GLY A 568 13.02 -0.21 23.89
CA GLY A 568 13.60 -1.51 24.23
C GLY A 568 13.88 -2.43 23.04
N GLN A 569 13.59 -2.02 21.81
CA GLN A 569 13.80 -2.86 20.62
C GLN A 569 15.29 -3.00 20.28
N PRO A 570 15.73 -4.19 19.82
CA PRO A 570 17.12 -4.41 19.42
C PRO A 570 17.50 -3.52 18.23
N LEU A 571 18.70 -2.95 18.28
CA LEU A 571 19.25 -2.09 17.25
C LEU A 571 20.22 -2.87 16.38
N GLN A 572 20.20 -2.57 15.08
CA GLN A 572 21.26 -3.01 14.20
C GLN A 572 22.51 -2.15 14.44
N SER A 573 23.69 -2.79 14.39
CA SER A 573 24.97 -2.10 14.57
C SER A 573 25.12 -0.93 13.59
N GLY A 574 25.44 0.25 14.10
CA GLY A 574 25.63 1.48 13.30
C GLY A 574 24.37 2.29 13.01
N GLN A 575 23.18 1.92 13.50
CA GLN A 575 21.98 2.74 13.32
C GLN A 575 21.95 3.96 14.27
N GLN A 576 21.79 5.15 13.70
CA GLN A 576 21.64 6.40 14.45
C GLN A 576 20.21 6.60 14.99
N PHE A 577 19.24 5.88 14.45
CA PHE A 577 17.83 5.97 14.82
C PHE A 577 17.26 4.56 14.97
N CYS A 578 16.37 4.36 15.93
CA CYS A 578 15.67 3.10 16.10
C CYS A 578 14.67 2.92 14.95
N GLY A 579 14.85 1.90 14.12
CA GLY A 579 13.91 1.58 13.03
C GLY A 579 12.48 1.27 13.48
N TYR A 580 12.25 1.06 14.78
CA TYR A 580 10.91 0.81 15.33
C TYR A 580 10.19 2.09 15.76
N CYS A 581 10.81 2.90 16.63
CA CYS A 581 10.17 4.10 17.20
C CYS A 581 10.68 5.44 16.62
N GLY A 582 11.69 5.41 15.75
CA GLY A 582 12.31 6.59 15.14
C GLY A 582 13.17 7.44 16.09
N SER A 583 13.27 7.08 17.36
CA SER A 583 14.09 7.80 18.34
C SER A 583 15.57 7.65 18.02
N ARG A 584 16.35 8.73 18.20
CA ARG A 584 17.80 8.70 18.04
C ARG A 584 18.42 7.78 19.09
N VAL A 585 19.37 6.94 18.68
CA VAL A 585 20.14 6.07 19.58
C VAL A 585 21.33 6.87 20.08
N HIS A 586 21.57 6.86 21.39
CA HIS A 586 22.70 7.54 22.03
C HIS A 586 23.94 6.66 22.15
#